data_AF-E4XNL0-F1
#
_entry.id   AF-E4XNL0-F1
#
_cell.length_a   1.000
_cell.length_b   1.000
_cell.length_c   1.000
_cell.angle_alpha   90.00
_cell.angle_beta   90.00
_cell.angle_gamma   90.00
#
_symmetry.space_group_name_H-M   'P 1'
#
loop_
_entity.id
_entity.type
_entity.pdbx_description
1 polymer ?
#
loop_
_entity_poly.entity_id
_entity_poly.type
_entity_poly.pdbx_seq_one_letter_code
_entity_poly.pdbx_strand_id
1 'polypeptide(L)'
;MLGQILVYSMPGCPHCTSAKMSLNKLNLPYIEIQLDLYEKSVREELKKITNRSTATIKAINVPQIFFNEKHIGGRDEFQKLDEKALQDLIKNVQENEPPENAPSIPGTSRLLSVGEDEGEGALRCEYDTDADIAKALKDSNLPKKRWNWLQRHHGAFTGNQLKEWLDGTGEDGKTAATRLLAGNFITPIEKKVHAFFADGTLYQLVEQKSIASLNAGVVAECKVLHPSELGEQMRIQIKKLYGKYLNDDGTSVDYDGLADSEEFGEYVKITAQLQRVDLSQLSVDGRLAFFINIYNALIIHGQVIRGIPQAFLTRLRFFWTTSYIIGGHVFTLDDIENGVLRGNRKGPAHLCRQFSRSDPRLKFALPTTEPKIHFALVCGAKSCPPIKCFSENDVQEELKIATEGFIEDDSNVHVNIEKKKVKLSMIFKWYQVDFGDKDRAMLIWIFENMNSGAKSDNLKALIEQDNFSVSYFEYDWTSNSKSES
;
A
#
# COMPACT_ATOMS: atom_id res chain seq x y z
N MET A 1 15.42 1.67 -35.66
CA MET A 1 14.86 0.36 -36.04
C MET A 1 13.51 0.62 -36.67
N LEU A 2 13.14 -0.13 -37.72
CA LEU A 2 11.83 0.00 -38.37
C LEU A 2 10.73 -0.69 -37.57
N GLY A 3 11.07 -1.76 -36.88
CA GLY A 3 10.18 -2.57 -36.03
C GLY A 3 10.18 -2.15 -34.56
N GLN A 4 9.59 -3.00 -33.72
CA GLN A 4 9.46 -2.78 -32.28
C GLN A 4 9.92 -3.99 -31.43
N ILE A 5 10.39 -3.69 -30.23
CA ILE A 5 10.60 -4.68 -29.17
C ILE A 5 9.67 -4.30 -28.01
N LEU A 6 8.74 -5.18 -27.64
CA LEU A 6 7.83 -4.95 -26.52
C LEU A 6 8.23 -5.83 -25.33
N VAL A 7 8.24 -5.24 -24.14
CA VAL A 7 8.49 -5.94 -22.87
C VAL A 7 7.31 -5.69 -21.94
N TYR A 8 6.45 -6.69 -21.78
CA TYR A 8 5.41 -6.64 -20.76
C TYR A 8 6.00 -6.97 -19.40
N SER A 9 5.81 -6.09 -18.42
CA SER A 9 6.44 -6.17 -17.10
C SER A 9 5.45 -5.93 -15.95
N MET A 10 5.91 -6.15 -14.72
CA MET A 10 5.25 -5.69 -13.51
C MET A 10 6.28 -5.00 -12.59
N PRO A 11 5.87 -4.02 -11.77
CA PRO A 11 6.74 -3.36 -10.81
C PRO A 11 7.30 -4.36 -9.79
N GLY A 12 8.60 -4.26 -9.51
CA GLY A 12 9.28 -5.14 -8.53
C GLY A 12 9.52 -6.58 -9.03
N CYS A 13 9.33 -6.87 -10.31
CA CYS A 13 9.63 -8.16 -10.91
C CYS A 13 11.14 -8.30 -11.22
N PRO A 14 11.91 -9.14 -10.50
CA PRO A 14 13.36 -9.27 -10.72
C PRO A 14 13.68 -9.87 -12.10
N HIS A 15 12.83 -10.76 -12.60
CA HIS A 15 12.97 -11.33 -13.96
C HIS A 15 12.81 -10.25 -15.05
N CYS A 16 11.93 -9.28 -14.83
CA CYS A 16 11.67 -8.18 -15.74
C CYS A 16 12.87 -7.23 -15.76
N THR A 17 13.40 -6.86 -14.59
CA THR A 17 14.63 -6.06 -14.47
C THR A 17 15.81 -6.74 -15.17
N SER A 18 16.01 -8.04 -14.95
CA SER A 18 17.10 -8.80 -15.58
C SER A 18 16.98 -8.86 -17.10
N ALA A 19 15.78 -9.08 -17.63
CA ALA A 19 15.53 -9.04 -19.08
C ALA A 19 15.82 -7.65 -19.68
N LYS A 20 15.32 -6.58 -19.05
CA LYS A 20 15.57 -5.19 -19.48
C LYS A 20 17.05 -4.83 -19.46
N MET A 21 17.78 -5.22 -18.41
CA MET A 21 19.25 -5.05 -18.36
C MET A 21 19.97 -5.79 -19.48
N SER A 22 19.46 -6.96 -19.88
CA SER A 22 20.05 -7.76 -20.96
C SER A 22 19.84 -7.07 -22.32
N LEU A 23 18.64 -6.53 -22.57
CA LEU A 23 18.36 -5.71 -23.76
C LEU A 23 19.22 -4.43 -23.80
N ASN A 24 19.36 -3.74 -22.67
CA ASN A 24 20.20 -2.55 -22.55
C ASN A 24 21.68 -2.83 -22.83
N LYS A 25 22.22 -3.95 -22.33
CA LYS A 25 23.61 -4.37 -22.64
C LYS A 25 23.84 -4.61 -24.13
N LEU A 26 22.80 -5.02 -24.85
CA LEU A 26 22.82 -5.24 -26.30
C LEU A 26 22.52 -3.95 -27.10
N ASN A 27 22.33 -2.81 -26.43
CA ASN A 27 21.91 -1.54 -27.04
C ASN A 27 20.63 -1.67 -27.88
N LEU A 28 19.68 -2.50 -27.44
CA LEU A 28 18.40 -2.69 -28.09
C LEU A 28 17.32 -1.83 -27.42
N PRO A 29 16.87 -0.72 -28.02
CA PRO A 29 15.73 0.02 -27.49
C PRO A 29 14.46 -0.83 -27.54
N TYR A 30 13.67 -0.74 -26.47
CA TYR A 30 12.41 -1.46 -26.29
C TYR A 30 11.36 -0.55 -25.67
N ILE A 31 10.10 -0.95 -25.77
CA ILE A 31 8.96 -0.29 -25.16
C ILE A 31 8.47 -1.17 -24.00
N GLU A 32 8.48 -0.62 -22.79
CA GLU A 32 7.99 -1.30 -21.61
C GLU A 32 6.48 -1.09 -21.44
N ILE A 33 5.73 -2.19 -21.35
CA ILE A 33 4.30 -2.19 -21.04
C ILE A 33 4.13 -2.72 -19.62
N GLN A 34 4.06 -1.81 -18.65
CA GLN A 34 3.81 -2.14 -17.25
C GLN A 34 2.34 -2.52 -17.07
N LEU A 35 2.06 -3.81 -16.92
CA LEU A 35 0.69 -4.34 -16.94
C LEU A 35 -0.20 -3.83 -15.78
N ASP A 36 0.39 -3.31 -14.71
CA ASP A 36 -0.33 -2.66 -13.60
C ASP A 36 -0.77 -1.23 -13.91
N LEU A 37 -0.28 -0.64 -15.01
CA LEU A 37 -0.70 0.67 -15.50
C LEU A 37 -1.86 0.60 -16.48
N TYR A 38 -2.29 -0.59 -16.91
CA TYR A 38 -3.32 -0.77 -17.93
C TYR A 38 -4.53 -1.55 -17.42
N GLU A 39 -5.68 -1.30 -18.03
CA GLU A 39 -6.92 -1.99 -17.68
C GLU A 39 -6.78 -3.51 -17.83
N LYS A 40 -7.60 -4.25 -17.08
CA LYS A 40 -7.53 -5.72 -17.01
C LYS A 40 -7.63 -6.39 -18.39
N SER A 41 -8.30 -5.77 -19.36
CA SER A 41 -8.43 -6.27 -20.74
C SER A 41 -7.08 -6.40 -21.46
N VAL A 42 -6.08 -5.54 -21.18
CA VAL A 42 -4.73 -5.64 -21.76
C VAL A 42 -4.04 -6.92 -21.30
N ARG A 43 -4.21 -7.30 -20.03
CA ARG A 43 -3.72 -8.57 -19.50
C ARG A 43 -4.45 -9.74 -20.16
N GLU A 44 -5.76 -9.67 -20.39
CA GLU A 44 -6.50 -10.73 -21.07
C GLU A 44 -6.10 -10.90 -22.55
N GLU A 45 -5.76 -9.81 -23.24
CA GLU A 45 -5.23 -9.85 -24.61
C GLU A 45 -3.85 -10.51 -24.66
N LEU A 46 -2.96 -10.13 -23.73
CA LEU A 46 -1.64 -10.75 -23.61
C LEU A 46 -1.73 -12.27 -23.41
N LYS A 47 -2.74 -12.77 -22.67
CA LYS A 47 -2.98 -14.21 -22.54
C LYS A 47 -3.32 -14.87 -23.87
N LYS A 48 -4.18 -14.24 -24.67
CA LYS A 48 -4.60 -14.78 -25.97
C LYS A 48 -3.42 -14.90 -26.93
N ILE A 49 -2.56 -13.89 -26.99
CA ILE A 49 -1.42 -13.87 -27.93
C ILE A 49 -0.25 -14.77 -27.50
N THR A 50 -0.13 -15.09 -26.21
CA THR A 50 0.94 -15.97 -25.70
C THR A 50 0.58 -17.46 -25.70
N ASN A 51 -0.62 -17.84 -26.21
CA ASN A 51 -1.10 -19.22 -26.36
C ASN A 51 -0.94 -20.13 -25.11
N ARG A 52 -1.00 -19.55 -23.89
CA ARG A 52 -0.94 -20.34 -22.66
C ARG A 52 -2.32 -20.84 -22.25
N SER A 53 -2.55 -22.14 -22.42
CA SER A 53 -3.67 -22.89 -21.85
C SER A 53 -3.39 -23.17 -20.37
N THR A 54 -3.75 -22.25 -19.48
CA THR A 54 -3.95 -22.59 -18.07
C THR A 54 -5.39 -22.31 -17.72
N ALA A 55 -6.07 -23.33 -17.17
CA ALA A 55 -7.51 -23.38 -16.88
C ALA A 55 -7.99 -22.39 -15.79
N THR A 56 -7.24 -21.33 -15.53
CA THR A 56 -7.60 -20.27 -14.58
C THR A 56 -7.01 -18.95 -15.03
N ILE A 57 -7.74 -17.85 -14.79
CA ILE A 57 -7.47 -16.44 -15.13
C ILE A 57 -6.15 -15.89 -14.47
N LYS A 58 -5.28 -16.75 -13.91
CA LYS A 58 -4.52 -16.50 -12.68
C LYS A 58 -3.06 -16.00 -12.79
N ALA A 59 -2.27 -16.19 -13.85
CA ALA A 59 -0.92 -15.60 -13.90
C ALA A 59 -0.34 -15.56 -15.32
N ILE A 60 -0.12 -14.37 -15.87
CA ILE A 60 0.87 -14.22 -16.94
C ILE A 60 2.21 -14.03 -16.25
N ASN A 61 3.11 -14.99 -16.39
CA ASN A 61 4.46 -14.84 -15.87
C ASN A 61 5.13 -13.69 -16.61
N VAL A 62 5.47 -12.59 -15.94
CA VAL A 62 6.26 -11.52 -16.55
C VAL A 62 7.75 -11.77 -16.29
N PRO A 63 8.66 -11.33 -17.18
CA PRO A 63 8.39 -10.55 -18.40
C PRO A 63 7.78 -11.40 -19.52
N GLN A 64 7.14 -10.74 -20.49
CA GLN A 64 6.84 -11.34 -21.79
C GLN A 64 7.44 -10.44 -22.88
N ILE A 65 8.38 -11.00 -23.65
CA ILE A 65 9.20 -10.25 -24.60
C ILE A 65 8.77 -10.60 -26.03
N PHE A 66 8.60 -9.57 -26.86
CA PHE A 66 8.26 -9.70 -28.27
C PHE A 66 9.24 -8.90 -29.13
N PHE A 67 9.64 -9.49 -30.25
CA PHE A 67 10.35 -8.83 -31.34
C PHE A 67 9.41 -8.84 -32.54
N ASN A 68 8.80 -7.69 -32.88
CA ASN A 68 7.66 -7.63 -33.79
C ASN A 68 6.59 -8.68 -33.40
N GLU A 69 6.19 -9.56 -34.32
CA GLU A 69 5.21 -10.63 -34.09
C GLU A 69 5.76 -11.85 -33.34
N LYS A 70 7.09 -11.95 -33.20
CA LYS A 70 7.73 -13.11 -32.59
C LYS A 70 7.70 -13.01 -31.08
N HIS A 71 6.93 -13.89 -30.46
CA HIS A 71 6.90 -14.10 -29.02
C HIS A 71 8.13 -14.91 -28.57
N ILE A 72 8.96 -14.31 -27.70
CA ILE A 72 10.17 -14.97 -27.18
C ILE A 72 9.87 -15.71 -25.87
N GLY A 73 9.01 -15.16 -25.02
CA GLY A 73 8.73 -15.68 -23.68
C GLY A 73 9.30 -14.79 -22.58
N GLY A 74 9.70 -15.40 -21.47
CA GLY A 74 10.21 -14.71 -20.29
C GLY A 74 11.74 -14.55 -20.28
N ARG A 75 12.28 -14.26 -19.09
CA ARG A 75 13.72 -14.04 -18.89
C ARG A 75 14.53 -15.25 -19.36
N ASP A 76 14.11 -16.44 -18.95
CA ASP A 76 14.89 -17.66 -19.15
C ASP A 76 14.88 -18.09 -20.62
N GLU A 77 13.75 -17.94 -21.32
CA GLU A 77 13.67 -18.18 -22.77
C GLU A 77 14.54 -17.18 -23.55
N PHE A 78 14.52 -15.90 -23.16
CA PHE A 78 15.37 -14.88 -23.79
C PHE A 78 16.86 -15.14 -23.59
N GLN A 79 17.28 -15.56 -22.39
CA GLN A 79 18.68 -15.90 -22.12
C GLN A 79 19.15 -17.20 -22.80
N LYS A 80 18.22 -18.08 -23.17
CA LYS A 80 18.53 -19.32 -23.89
C LYS A 80 18.66 -19.14 -25.40
N LEU A 81 18.33 -17.96 -25.94
CA LEU A 81 18.52 -17.68 -27.36
C LEU A 81 20.01 -17.79 -27.71
N ASP A 82 20.31 -18.60 -28.72
CA ASP A 82 21.65 -18.63 -29.29
C ASP A 82 21.93 -17.33 -30.06
N GLU A 83 23.21 -17.07 -30.30
CA GLU A 83 23.68 -15.83 -30.92
C GLU A 83 23.07 -15.61 -32.32
N LYS A 84 22.87 -16.69 -33.08
CA LYS A 84 22.31 -16.63 -34.43
C LYS A 84 20.83 -16.25 -34.39
N ALA A 85 20.05 -16.92 -33.54
CA ALA A 85 18.64 -16.63 -33.34
C ALA A 85 18.42 -15.19 -32.86
N LEU A 86 19.26 -14.71 -31.94
CA LEU A 86 19.21 -13.34 -31.47
C LEU A 86 19.53 -12.34 -32.60
N GLN A 87 20.57 -12.59 -33.40
CA GLN A 87 20.89 -11.73 -34.54
C GLN A 87 19.79 -11.70 -35.59
N ASP A 88 19.14 -12.83 -35.88
CA ASP A 88 18.01 -12.90 -36.82
C ASP A 88 16.81 -12.08 -36.33
N LEU A 89 16.53 -12.08 -35.02
CA LEU A 89 15.49 -11.25 -34.40
C LEU A 89 15.84 -9.76 -34.46
N ILE A 90 17.07 -9.40 -34.15
CA ILE A 90 17.54 -8.00 -34.21
C ILE A 90 17.45 -7.50 -35.65
N LYS A 91 17.91 -8.28 -36.62
CA LYS A 91 17.84 -7.93 -38.04
C LYS A 91 16.39 -7.74 -38.49
N ASN A 92 15.48 -8.63 -38.07
CA ASN A 92 14.07 -8.51 -38.39
C ASN A 92 13.48 -7.17 -37.90
N VAL A 93 13.75 -6.79 -36.65
CA VAL A 93 13.29 -5.51 -36.07
C VAL A 93 13.99 -4.31 -36.70
N GLN A 94 15.25 -4.44 -37.14
CA GLN A 94 15.97 -3.35 -37.81
C GLN A 94 15.43 -3.07 -39.21
N GLU A 95 15.13 -4.12 -39.98
CA GLU A 95 14.84 -4.05 -41.42
C GLU A 95 13.33 -4.05 -41.76
N ASN A 96 12.45 -4.45 -40.83
CA ASN A 96 11.02 -4.59 -41.09
C ASN A 96 10.19 -3.82 -40.07
N GLU A 97 9.15 -3.12 -40.55
CA GLU A 97 8.11 -2.56 -39.70
C GLU A 97 7.32 -3.67 -38.99
N PRO A 98 6.65 -3.39 -37.85
CA PRO A 98 5.84 -4.39 -37.18
C PRO A 98 4.68 -4.83 -38.09
N PRO A 99 4.56 -6.13 -38.40
CA PRO A 99 3.45 -6.62 -39.23
C PRO A 99 2.10 -6.51 -38.49
N GLU A 100 0.98 -6.61 -39.21
CA GLU A 100 -0.38 -6.45 -38.64
C GLU A 100 -0.69 -7.42 -37.49
N ASN A 101 -0.04 -8.59 -37.46
CA ASN A 101 -0.20 -9.59 -36.40
C ASN A 101 0.75 -9.40 -35.21
N ALA A 102 1.63 -8.38 -35.25
CA ALA A 102 2.43 -8.03 -34.10
C ALA A 102 1.55 -7.44 -32.98
N PRO A 103 1.88 -7.69 -31.70
CA PRO A 103 1.19 -7.03 -30.60
C PRO A 103 1.27 -5.50 -30.77
N SER A 104 0.12 -4.85 -30.66
CA SER A 104 0.06 -3.40 -30.63
C SER A 104 0.41 -2.87 -29.26
N ILE A 105 1.03 -1.69 -29.24
CA ILE A 105 1.19 -0.92 -28.00
C ILE A 105 -0.23 -0.53 -27.55
N PRO A 106 -0.66 -0.88 -26.33
CA PRO A 106 -1.97 -0.51 -25.85
C PRO A 106 -2.13 1.01 -25.86
N GLY A 107 -3.26 1.50 -26.38
CA GLY A 107 -3.54 2.93 -26.44
C GLY A 107 -3.57 3.57 -25.04
N THR A 108 -3.21 4.84 -24.96
CA THR A 108 -3.20 5.61 -23.71
C THR A 108 -4.57 5.68 -23.03
N SER A 109 -5.67 5.60 -23.79
CA SER A 109 -7.04 5.49 -23.26
C SER A 109 -7.30 4.22 -22.45
N ARG A 110 -6.43 3.21 -22.57
CA ARG A 110 -6.49 1.93 -21.84
C ARG A 110 -5.56 1.90 -20.64
N LEU A 111 -4.79 2.97 -20.40
CA LEU A 111 -4.11 3.13 -19.13
C LEU A 111 -5.18 3.22 -18.03
N LEU A 112 -4.97 2.51 -16.93
CA LEU A 112 -5.67 2.78 -15.66
C LEU A 112 -5.26 4.18 -15.23
N SER A 113 -5.98 5.18 -15.74
CA SER A 113 -5.77 6.62 -15.58
C SER A 113 -4.48 7.01 -14.85
N VAL A 114 -3.34 6.78 -15.51
CA VAL A 114 -2.19 7.67 -15.37
C VAL A 114 -2.43 8.81 -16.35
N GLY A 115 -3.58 9.48 -16.20
CA GLY A 115 -3.98 10.58 -17.06
C GLY A 115 -3.18 11.83 -16.67
N GLU A 116 -2.37 12.31 -17.61
CA GLU A 116 -2.30 13.72 -17.96
C GLU A 116 -3.68 14.13 -18.51
N ASP A 117 -4.64 14.28 -17.62
CA ASP A 117 -5.90 14.96 -17.86
C ASP A 117 -6.19 15.74 -16.58
N GLU A 118 -6.30 17.05 -16.71
CA GLU A 118 -6.79 17.98 -15.68
C GLU A 118 -8.23 17.60 -15.32
N GLY A 119 -8.44 16.55 -14.52
CA GLY A 119 -9.79 16.17 -14.10
C GLY A 119 -9.98 14.83 -13.38
N GLU A 120 -9.19 13.78 -13.67
CA GLU A 120 -9.43 12.43 -13.09
C GLU A 120 -8.47 12.01 -11.97
N GLY A 121 -7.56 12.90 -11.57
CA GLY A 121 -6.84 12.79 -10.30
C GLY A 121 -7.54 13.51 -9.15
N ALA A 122 -8.48 14.42 -9.45
CA ALA A 122 -9.17 15.17 -8.42
C ALA A 122 -10.00 14.21 -7.56
N LEU A 123 -9.84 14.32 -6.25
CA LEU A 123 -10.74 13.71 -5.27
C LEU A 123 -12.18 13.95 -5.75
N ARG A 124 -12.97 12.88 -5.93
CA ARG A 124 -14.41 13.03 -6.21
C ARG A 124 -15.07 13.57 -4.95
N CYS A 125 -14.99 14.88 -4.79
CA CYS A 125 -15.39 15.60 -3.61
C CYS A 125 -16.67 16.36 -3.92
N GLU A 126 -17.81 15.74 -3.62
CA GLU A 126 -19.02 16.52 -3.46
C GLU A 126 -18.90 17.27 -2.12
N TYR A 127 -19.02 18.59 -2.13
CA TYR A 127 -18.89 19.40 -0.91
C TYR A 127 -19.98 19.03 0.11
N ASP A 128 -19.59 18.90 1.37
CA ASP A 128 -20.50 18.73 2.49
C ASP A 128 -20.76 20.08 3.15
N THR A 129 -21.98 20.57 3.06
CA THR A 129 -22.36 21.88 3.64
C THR A 129 -22.18 21.94 5.15
N ASP A 130 -22.24 20.80 5.86
CA ASP A 130 -21.97 20.77 7.30
C ASP A 130 -20.47 20.99 7.62
N ALA A 131 -19.58 20.90 6.61
CA ALA A 131 -18.17 21.24 6.77
C ALA A 131 -17.95 22.74 7.05
N ASP A 132 -18.80 23.63 6.52
CA ASP A 132 -18.76 25.06 6.85
C ASP A 132 -19.02 25.30 8.33
N ILE A 133 -20.00 24.58 8.88
CA ILE A 133 -20.34 24.64 10.31
C ILE A 133 -19.17 24.10 11.13
N ALA A 134 -18.56 22.99 10.72
CA ALA A 134 -17.41 22.42 11.42
C ALA A 134 -16.18 23.35 11.39
N LYS A 135 -15.91 24.04 10.26
CA LYS A 135 -14.86 25.08 10.15
C LYS A 135 -15.18 26.28 11.06
N ALA A 136 -16.40 26.80 10.99
CA ALA A 136 -16.82 27.90 11.85
C ALA A 136 -16.75 27.54 13.33
N LEU A 137 -17.11 26.30 13.69
CA LEU A 137 -16.98 25.78 15.05
C LEU A 137 -15.52 25.72 15.49
N LYS A 138 -14.63 25.23 14.62
CA LYS A 138 -13.19 25.15 14.86
C LYS A 138 -12.58 26.52 15.15
N ASP A 139 -12.96 27.53 14.37
CA ASP A 139 -12.44 28.90 14.48
C ASP A 139 -13.16 29.73 15.57
N SER A 140 -14.24 29.20 16.14
CA SER A 140 -14.98 29.84 17.22
C SER A 140 -14.24 29.78 18.56
N ASN A 141 -14.75 30.55 19.53
CA ASN A 141 -14.29 30.47 20.91
C ASN A 141 -14.88 29.28 21.69
N LEU A 142 -15.67 28.39 21.07
CA LEU A 142 -16.33 27.29 21.77
C LEU A 142 -15.38 26.14 22.13
N PRO A 143 -14.54 25.63 21.20
CA PRO A 143 -13.52 24.64 21.54
C PRO A 143 -12.49 25.23 22.48
N LYS A 144 -12.54 24.87 23.77
CA LYS A 144 -11.63 25.39 24.80
C LYS A 144 -10.77 24.28 25.39
N LYS A 145 -9.62 24.68 25.94
CA LYS A 145 -8.82 23.78 26.79
C LYS A 145 -9.60 23.54 28.08
N ARG A 146 -9.84 22.28 28.42
CA ARG A 146 -10.51 21.88 29.66
C ARG A 146 -9.65 20.91 30.44
N TRP A 147 -9.78 20.98 31.76
CA TRP A 147 -9.15 20.08 32.70
C TRP A 147 -10.25 19.25 33.35
N ASN A 148 -10.19 17.92 33.21
CA ASN A 148 -10.94 17.01 34.08
C ASN A 148 -9.95 16.17 34.88
N TRP A 149 -10.34 15.69 36.06
CA TRP A 149 -9.51 14.96 37.03
C TRP A 149 -8.39 14.11 36.39
N LEU A 150 -7.16 14.66 36.34
CA LEU A 150 -5.91 14.12 35.76
C LEU A 150 -5.69 14.22 34.22
N GLN A 151 -6.65 14.66 33.40
CA GLN A 151 -6.50 14.77 31.95
C GLN A 151 -6.78 16.18 31.40
N ARG A 152 -5.91 16.63 30.49
CA ARG A 152 -6.09 17.85 29.69
C ARG A 152 -6.77 17.49 28.38
N HIS A 153 -7.90 18.13 28.10
CA HIS A 153 -8.63 18.01 26.86
C HIS A 153 -8.50 19.31 26.07
N HIS A 154 -8.03 19.20 24.83
CA HIS A 154 -7.95 20.33 23.90
C HIS A 154 -9.23 20.37 23.05
N GLY A 155 -9.76 21.56 22.77
CA GLY A 155 -10.90 21.72 21.86
C GLY A 155 -12.24 21.14 22.36
N ALA A 156 -12.49 21.16 23.67
CA ALA A 156 -13.63 20.46 24.28
C ALA A 156 -14.83 21.35 24.59
N PHE A 157 -16.03 20.83 24.34
CA PHE A 157 -17.33 21.47 24.61
C PHE A 157 -18.40 20.43 25.00
N THR A 158 -19.50 20.86 25.63
CA THR A 158 -20.65 19.98 25.90
C THR A 158 -21.68 20.07 24.77
N GLY A 159 -22.58 19.09 24.66
CA GLY A 159 -23.67 19.11 23.67
C GLY A 159 -24.59 20.34 23.84
N ASN A 160 -24.87 20.77 25.06
CA ASN A 160 -25.67 21.97 25.34
C ASN A 160 -24.98 23.25 24.87
N GLN A 161 -23.67 23.38 25.09
CA GLN A 161 -22.90 24.52 24.60
C GLN A 161 -22.83 24.57 23.08
N LEU A 162 -22.68 23.40 22.43
CA LEU A 162 -22.72 23.31 20.98
C LEU A 162 -24.09 23.71 20.44
N LYS A 163 -25.18 23.23 21.07
CA LYS A 163 -26.55 23.61 20.70
C LYS A 163 -26.75 25.12 20.77
N GLU A 164 -26.40 25.75 21.89
CA GLU A 164 -26.54 27.20 22.07
C GLU A 164 -25.74 28.02 21.05
N TRP A 165 -24.52 27.56 20.74
CA TRP A 165 -23.69 28.20 19.71
C TRP A 165 -24.33 28.08 18.31
N LEU A 166 -24.86 26.90 17.97
CA LEU A 166 -25.53 26.64 16.70
C LEU A 166 -26.87 27.38 16.57
N ASP A 167 -27.65 27.49 17.65
CA ASP A 167 -28.89 28.28 17.65
C ASP A 167 -28.60 29.74 17.24
N GLY A 168 -27.41 30.26 17.59
CA GLY A 168 -26.93 31.58 17.18
C GLY A 168 -26.57 31.73 15.69
N THR A 169 -26.50 30.63 14.93
CA THR A 169 -26.22 30.62 13.49
C THR A 169 -27.48 30.74 12.62
N GLY A 170 -28.67 30.67 13.23
CA GLY A 170 -29.96 30.77 12.55
C GLY A 170 -30.60 29.42 12.16
N GLU A 171 -29.96 28.30 12.47
CA GLU A 171 -30.49 26.94 12.34
C GLU A 171 -30.88 26.36 13.71
N ASP A 172 -31.80 25.36 13.75
CA ASP A 172 -32.09 24.60 14.97
C ASP A 172 -30.83 23.85 15.44
N GLY A 173 -30.24 24.30 16.55
CA GLY A 173 -28.95 23.82 17.01
C GLY A 173 -28.96 22.35 17.43
N LYS A 174 -30.13 21.80 17.79
CA LYS A 174 -30.27 20.38 18.10
C LYS A 174 -30.13 19.53 16.84
N THR A 175 -30.82 19.93 15.77
CA THR A 175 -30.75 19.30 14.44
C THR A 175 -29.33 19.38 13.90
N ALA A 176 -28.74 20.58 13.86
CA ALA A 176 -27.39 20.80 13.35
C ALA A 176 -26.34 19.99 14.14
N ALA A 177 -26.40 19.99 15.47
CA ALA A 177 -25.46 19.22 16.29
C ALA A 177 -25.60 17.70 16.08
N THR A 178 -26.83 17.23 15.84
CA THR A 178 -27.08 15.81 15.53
C THR A 178 -26.50 15.44 14.16
N ARG A 179 -26.60 16.32 13.15
CA ARG A 179 -25.95 16.10 11.84
C ARG A 179 -24.44 16.08 11.96
N LEU A 180 -23.83 17.01 12.69
CA LEU A 180 -22.38 17.02 12.92
C LEU A 180 -21.89 15.73 13.60
N LEU A 181 -22.66 15.20 14.55
CA LEU A 181 -22.35 13.94 15.19
C LEU A 181 -22.50 12.75 14.23
N ALA A 182 -23.60 12.69 13.48
CA ALA A 182 -23.86 11.62 12.51
C ALA A 182 -22.87 11.61 11.34
N GLY A 183 -22.42 12.80 10.90
CA GLY A 183 -21.42 12.99 9.86
C GLY A 183 -19.98 12.81 10.33
N ASN A 184 -19.74 12.40 11.58
CA ASN A 184 -18.40 12.27 12.18
C ASN A 184 -17.55 13.54 12.16
N PHE A 185 -18.16 14.74 12.23
CA PHE A 185 -17.40 15.98 12.44
C PHE A 185 -16.97 16.15 13.90
N ILE A 186 -17.77 15.63 14.83
CA ILE A 186 -17.51 15.68 16.27
C ILE A 186 -17.54 14.28 16.88
N THR A 187 -16.79 14.08 17.96
CA THR A 187 -16.68 12.78 18.64
C THR A 187 -16.61 12.96 20.15
N PRO A 188 -17.19 12.04 20.94
CA PRO A 188 -17.03 12.08 22.38
C PRO A 188 -15.57 11.86 22.78
N ILE A 189 -15.12 12.59 23.81
CA ILE A 189 -13.80 12.43 24.41
C ILE A 189 -13.79 11.26 25.39
N GLU A 190 -14.91 11.05 26.09
CA GLU A 190 -15.02 10.10 27.19
C GLU A 190 -15.52 8.72 26.72
N LYS A 191 -15.09 7.65 27.42
CA LYS A 191 -15.53 6.28 27.12
C LYS A 191 -17.00 6.02 27.50
N LYS A 192 -17.49 6.71 28.53
CA LYS A 192 -18.90 6.66 28.93
C LYS A 192 -19.60 7.84 28.30
N VAL A 193 -20.45 7.54 27.33
CA VAL A 193 -21.21 8.55 26.59
C VAL A 193 -22.62 8.60 27.18
N HIS A 194 -22.99 9.73 27.75
CA HIS A 194 -24.37 10.01 28.10
C HIS A 194 -25.16 10.40 26.84
N ALA A 195 -26.47 10.62 26.97
CA ALA A 195 -27.22 11.17 25.85
C ALA A 195 -26.56 12.48 25.38
N PHE A 196 -26.53 12.73 24.06
CA PHE A 196 -25.72 13.80 23.47
C PHE A 196 -25.97 15.19 24.08
N PHE A 197 -27.21 15.49 24.45
CA PHE A 197 -27.62 16.74 25.12
C PHE A 197 -27.80 16.60 26.64
N ALA A 198 -27.39 15.49 27.23
CA ALA A 198 -27.32 15.36 28.68
C ALA A 198 -26.04 16.03 29.20
N ASP A 199 -26.11 16.55 30.42
CA ASP A 199 -24.93 17.14 31.05
C ASP A 199 -23.88 16.06 31.35
N GLY A 200 -22.62 16.39 31.08
CA GLY A 200 -21.46 15.59 31.50
C GLY A 200 -20.54 15.16 30.36
N THR A 201 -21.06 14.74 29.20
CA THR A 201 -20.18 14.26 28.12
C THR A 201 -19.52 15.42 27.37
N LEU A 202 -18.19 15.37 27.30
CA LEU A 202 -17.38 16.28 26.50
C LEU A 202 -17.20 15.73 25.08
N TYR A 203 -17.35 16.63 24.12
CA TYR A 203 -17.13 16.40 22.69
C TYR A 203 -15.99 17.30 22.20
N GLN A 204 -15.39 16.89 21.09
CA GLN A 204 -14.40 17.65 20.34
C GLN A 204 -14.59 17.41 18.84
N LEU A 205 -14.00 18.27 18.02
CA LEU A 205 -13.87 18.03 16.58
C LEU A 205 -12.99 16.80 16.33
N VAL A 206 -13.36 15.97 15.34
CA VAL A 206 -12.61 14.74 15.03
C VAL A 206 -11.19 15.03 14.59
N GLU A 207 -10.96 16.08 13.80
CA GLU A 207 -9.61 16.51 13.36
C GLU A 207 -8.67 16.84 14.53
N GLN A 208 -9.23 17.23 15.69
CA GLN A 208 -8.47 17.59 16.89
C GLN A 208 -8.19 16.41 17.82
N LYS A 209 -8.69 15.21 17.49
CA LYS A 209 -8.59 14.02 18.35
C LYS A 209 -7.15 13.65 18.68
N SER A 210 -6.23 13.89 17.74
CA SER A 210 -4.79 13.71 17.94
C SER A 210 -4.03 14.71 17.10
N ILE A 211 -3.53 15.77 17.74
CA ILE A 211 -2.73 16.82 17.10
C ILE A 211 -1.45 16.23 16.46
N ALA A 212 -1.00 15.06 16.90
CA ALA A 212 0.17 14.39 16.33
C ALA A 212 -0.12 13.61 15.04
N SER A 213 -1.39 13.33 14.69
CA SER A 213 -1.73 12.62 13.46
C SER A 213 -1.47 13.49 12.24
N LEU A 214 -0.99 12.89 11.15
CA LEU A 214 -0.58 13.65 9.95
C LEU A 214 -1.76 14.27 9.19
N ASN A 215 -2.98 13.79 9.42
CA ASN A 215 -4.20 14.34 8.85
C ASN A 215 -5.04 15.11 9.90
N ALA A 216 -4.44 15.54 11.02
CA ALA A 216 -5.10 16.39 12.01
C ALA A 216 -5.06 17.86 11.58
N GLY A 217 -5.86 18.72 12.20
CA GLY A 217 -5.84 20.17 11.92
C GLY A 217 -6.59 20.58 10.65
N VAL A 218 -7.05 19.64 9.82
CA VAL A 218 -7.79 19.91 8.58
C VAL A 218 -9.19 19.32 8.67
N VAL A 219 -10.22 20.11 8.40
CA VAL A 219 -11.62 19.63 8.39
C VAL A 219 -11.87 18.88 7.08
N ALA A 220 -12.46 17.69 7.17
CA ALA A 220 -12.86 16.92 6.00
C ALA A 220 -14.09 17.52 5.31
N GLU A 221 -13.87 18.16 4.17
CA GLU A 221 -14.86 18.99 3.47
C GLU A 221 -15.82 18.24 2.53
N CYS A 222 -15.50 17.01 2.17
CA CYS A 222 -16.29 16.26 1.20
C CYS A 222 -17.37 15.44 1.91
N LYS A 223 -18.43 15.10 1.20
CA LYS A 223 -19.35 14.06 1.64
C LYS A 223 -18.60 12.76 1.83
N VAL A 224 -19.04 11.97 2.81
CA VAL A 224 -18.37 10.72 3.18
C VAL A 224 -18.45 9.74 2.01
N LEU A 225 -17.29 9.45 1.42
CA LEU A 225 -17.15 8.40 0.41
C LEU A 225 -17.12 7.01 1.05
N HIS A 226 -17.46 5.99 0.28
CA HIS A 226 -17.25 4.61 0.69
C HIS A 226 -15.75 4.37 0.95
N PRO A 227 -15.33 3.68 2.02
CA PRO A 227 -13.91 3.56 2.36
C PRO A 227 -13.08 2.93 1.25
N SER A 228 -13.60 1.91 0.53
CA SER A 228 -12.89 1.31 -0.63
C SER A 228 -12.64 2.33 -1.74
N GLU A 229 -13.59 3.24 -2.01
CA GLU A 229 -13.43 4.28 -3.04
C GLU A 229 -12.38 5.32 -2.63
N LEU A 230 -12.42 5.78 -1.38
CA LEU A 230 -11.40 6.71 -0.88
C LEU A 230 -10.01 6.06 -0.85
N GLY A 231 -9.92 4.80 -0.43
CA GLY A 231 -8.68 4.03 -0.43
C GLY A 231 -8.08 3.93 -1.84
N GLU A 232 -8.92 3.70 -2.85
CA GLU A 232 -8.53 3.66 -4.26
C GLU A 232 -8.03 5.02 -4.77
N GLN A 233 -8.74 6.11 -4.45
CA GLN A 233 -8.30 7.47 -4.82
C GLN A 233 -6.95 7.82 -4.16
N MET A 234 -6.80 7.55 -2.87
CA MET A 234 -5.54 7.77 -2.15
C MET A 234 -4.39 6.96 -2.75
N ARG A 235 -4.66 5.71 -3.12
CA ARG A 235 -3.71 4.80 -3.75
C ARG A 235 -3.22 5.34 -5.11
N ILE A 236 -4.14 5.81 -5.96
CA ILE A 236 -3.81 6.40 -7.26
C ILE A 236 -2.95 7.65 -7.05
N GLN A 237 -3.34 8.52 -6.13
CA GLN A 237 -2.62 9.77 -5.86
C GLN A 237 -1.22 9.56 -5.31
N ILE A 238 -1.07 8.71 -4.30
CA ILE A 238 0.26 8.46 -3.73
C ILE A 238 1.19 7.77 -4.73
N LYS A 239 0.66 6.90 -5.60
CA LYS A 239 1.43 6.27 -6.68
C LYS A 239 1.92 7.30 -7.70
N LYS A 240 1.04 8.21 -8.14
CA LYS A 240 1.41 9.32 -9.05
C LYS A 240 2.50 10.19 -8.46
N LEU A 241 2.31 10.64 -7.21
CA LEU A 241 3.30 11.42 -6.48
C LEU A 241 4.64 10.69 -6.39
N TYR A 242 4.64 9.48 -5.84
CA TYR A 242 5.86 8.72 -5.66
C TYR A 242 6.60 8.48 -6.99
N GLY A 243 5.87 8.17 -8.07
CA GLY A 243 6.46 7.97 -9.40
C GLY A 243 7.10 9.24 -9.97
N LYS A 244 6.49 10.41 -9.77
CA LYS A 244 7.02 11.71 -10.25
C LYS A 244 8.36 12.09 -9.59
N TYR A 245 8.54 11.73 -8.33
CA TYR A 245 9.75 12.06 -7.55
C TYR A 245 10.73 10.89 -7.43
N LEU A 246 10.48 9.78 -8.14
CA LEU A 246 11.41 8.65 -8.21
C LEU A 246 12.49 8.96 -9.26
N ASN A 247 13.77 8.81 -8.89
CA ASN A 247 14.88 8.97 -9.84
C ASN A 247 14.84 7.89 -10.95
N ASP A 248 15.48 8.16 -12.08
CA ASP A 248 15.43 7.33 -13.31
C ASP A 248 15.85 5.86 -13.12
N ASP A 249 16.68 5.58 -12.10
CA ASP A 249 17.13 4.23 -11.77
C ASP A 249 16.14 3.44 -10.88
N GLY A 250 15.08 4.10 -10.42
CA GLY A 250 14.07 3.54 -9.53
C GLY A 250 14.55 3.27 -8.11
N THR A 251 15.73 3.75 -7.72
CA THR A 251 16.37 3.40 -6.45
C THR A 251 16.27 4.46 -5.37
N SER A 252 15.84 5.68 -5.69
CA SER A 252 15.75 6.74 -4.70
C SER A 252 14.68 7.77 -5.03
N VAL A 253 14.09 8.36 -3.99
CA VAL A 253 12.98 9.31 -4.10
C VAL A 253 13.41 10.68 -3.58
N ASP A 254 13.07 11.72 -4.31
CA ASP A 254 13.23 13.12 -3.89
C ASP A 254 12.09 13.52 -2.93
N TYR A 255 12.27 13.19 -1.65
CA TYR A 255 11.28 13.49 -0.60
C TYR A 255 11.15 14.98 -0.32
N ASP A 256 12.20 15.76 -0.51
CA ASP A 256 12.17 17.21 -0.28
C ASP A 256 11.37 17.90 -1.39
N GLY A 257 11.65 17.56 -2.66
CA GLY A 257 10.86 18.02 -3.79
C GLY A 257 9.39 17.58 -3.69
N LEU A 258 9.13 16.37 -3.19
CA LEU A 258 7.77 15.90 -2.92
C LEU A 258 7.09 16.74 -1.82
N ALA A 259 7.78 17.07 -0.73
CA ALA A 259 7.24 17.84 0.38
C ALA A 259 6.76 19.24 -0.04
N ASP A 260 7.54 19.91 -0.89
CA ASP A 260 7.29 21.29 -1.33
C ASP A 260 6.30 21.38 -2.50
N SER A 261 5.81 20.24 -2.99
CA SER A 261 4.94 20.19 -4.16
C SER A 261 3.47 20.52 -3.86
N GLU A 262 2.81 21.20 -4.80
CA GLU A 262 1.38 21.49 -4.71
C GLU A 262 0.56 20.20 -4.67
N GLU A 263 0.96 19.19 -5.44
CA GLU A 263 0.28 17.91 -5.50
C GLU A 263 0.33 17.15 -4.17
N PHE A 264 1.42 17.29 -3.40
CA PHE A 264 1.48 16.74 -2.05
C PHE A 264 0.54 17.50 -1.09
N GLY A 265 0.42 18.82 -1.23
CA GLY A 265 -0.59 19.61 -0.53
C GLY A 265 -2.03 19.15 -0.81
N GLU A 266 -2.33 18.78 -2.05
CA GLU A 266 -3.63 18.16 -2.40
C GLU A 266 -3.80 16.77 -1.76
N TYR A 267 -2.76 15.94 -1.76
CA TYR A 267 -2.78 14.65 -1.10
C TYR A 267 -3.08 14.78 0.41
N VAL A 268 -2.50 15.77 1.10
CA VAL A 268 -2.80 16.06 2.51
C VAL A 268 -4.29 16.35 2.71
N LYS A 269 -4.94 17.12 1.83
CA LYS A 269 -6.39 17.39 1.88
C LYS A 269 -7.23 16.12 1.71
N ILE A 270 -6.79 15.19 0.85
CA ILE A 270 -7.43 13.88 0.69
C ILE A 270 -7.32 13.07 1.99
N THR A 271 -6.16 13.10 2.66
CA THR A 271 -5.98 12.35 3.91
C THR A 271 -6.94 12.81 5.02
N ALA A 272 -7.40 14.07 5.00
CA ALA A 272 -8.41 14.56 5.94
C ALA A 272 -9.73 13.79 5.81
N GLN A 273 -10.12 13.37 4.60
CA GLN A 273 -11.38 12.64 4.38
C GLN A 273 -11.43 11.29 5.11
N LEU A 274 -10.28 10.68 5.40
CA LEU A 274 -10.19 9.46 6.22
C LEU A 274 -10.85 9.63 7.58
N GLN A 275 -10.85 10.85 8.14
CA GLN A 275 -11.39 11.12 9.47
C GLN A 275 -12.85 10.68 9.62
N ARG A 276 -13.64 10.70 8.55
CA ARG A 276 -15.10 10.54 8.59
C ARG A 276 -15.61 9.22 8.03
N VAL A 277 -14.75 8.41 7.40
CA VAL A 277 -15.16 7.16 6.75
C VAL A 277 -15.78 6.15 7.71
N ASP A 278 -16.76 5.39 7.24
CA ASP A 278 -17.36 4.31 8.00
C ASP A 278 -16.72 2.96 7.66
N LEU A 279 -15.73 2.57 8.47
CA LEU A 279 -15.00 1.31 8.32
C LEU A 279 -15.87 0.05 8.50
N SER A 280 -17.10 0.18 9.01
CA SER A 280 -18.01 -0.97 9.18
C SER A 280 -18.60 -1.48 7.85
N GLN A 281 -18.55 -0.66 6.80
CA GLN A 281 -19.03 -1.00 5.45
C GLN A 281 -18.06 -1.91 4.70
N LEU A 282 -16.80 -1.99 5.14
CA LEU A 282 -15.77 -2.79 4.48
C LEU A 282 -16.00 -4.29 4.68
N SER A 283 -15.97 -5.03 3.57
CA SER A 283 -15.79 -6.48 3.58
C SER A 283 -14.41 -6.86 4.16
N VAL A 284 -14.15 -8.15 4.39
CA VAL A 284 -12.84 -8.62 4.86
C VAL A 284 -11.73 -8.26 3.86
N ASP A 285 -11.97 -8.49 2.56
CA ASP A 285 -11.02 -8.18 1.49
C ASP A 285 -10.92 -6.66 1.25
N GLY A 286 -12.04 -5.94 1.31
CA GLY A 286 -12.03 -4.48 1.22
C GLY A 286 -11.24 -3.84 2.36
N ARG A 287 -11.36 -4.39 3.57
CA ARG A 287 -10.56 -3.97 4.73
C ARG A 287 -9.08 -4.26 4.56
N LEU A 288 -8.74 -5.44 4.05
CA LEU A 288 -7.37 -5.82 3.76
C LEU A 288 -6.74 -4.87 2.74
N ALA A 289 -7.37 -4.66 1.58
CA ALA A 289 -6.89 -3.72 0.56
C ALA A 289 -6.80 -2.28 1.08
N PHE A 290 -7.86 -1.78 1.73
CA PHE A 290 -7.90 -0.43 2.28
C PHE A 290 -6.74 -0.19 3.25
N PHE A 291 -6.57 -1.04 4.26
CA PHE A 291 -5.52 -0.82 5.27
C PHE A 291 -4.11 -1.05 4.74
N ILE A 292 -3.88 -1.94 3.76
CA ILE A 292 -2.58 -2.04 3.09
C ILE A 292 -2.25 -0.74 2.36
N ASN A 293 -3.19 -0.22 1.56
CA ASN A 293 -2.99 1.03 0.81
C ASN A 293 -2.75 2.21 1.76
N ILE A 294 -3.55 2.34 2.82
CA ILE A 294 -3.40 3.41 3.81
C ILE A 294 -2.09 3.29 4.58
N TYR A 295 -1.65 2.08 4.94
CA TYR A 295 -0.35 1.87 5.58
C TYR A 295 0.79 2.33 4.66
N ASN A 296 0.79 1.86 3.41
CA ASN A 296 1.83 2.19 2.43
C ASN A 296 1.90 3.71 2.19
N ALA A 297 0.74 4.36 2.12
CA ALA A 297 0.67 5.80 1.94
C ALA A 297 1.08 6.60 3.19
N LEU A 298 0.73 6.10 4.39
CA LEU A 298 1.13 6.68 5.67
C LEU A 298 2.66 6.58 5.90
N ILE A 299 3.30 5.52 5.43
CA ILE A 299 4.78 5.40 5.47
C ILE A 299 5.40 6.57 4.71
N ILE A 300 4.95 6.81 3.48
CA ILE A 300 5.52 7.85 2.60
C ILE A 300 5.24 9.23 3.19
N HIS A 301 4.00 9.53 3.54
CA HIS A 301 3.65 10.81 4.18
C HIS A 301 4.46 11.02 5.47
N GLY A 302 4.62 9.98 6.29
CA GLY A 302 5.46 10.03 7.48
C GLY A 302 6.92 10.34 7.19
N GLN A 303 7.50 9.74 6.16
CA GLN A 303 8.88 9.99 5.75
C GLN A 303 9.08 11.41 5.22
N VAL A 304 8.15 11.91 4.41
CA VAL A 304 8.16 13.28 3.89
C VAL A 304 8.16 14.29 5.04
N ILE A 305 7.26 14.11 6.02
CA ILE A 305 7.07 15.12 7.08
C ILE A 305 8.06 14.97 8.24
N ARG A 306 8.49 13.75 8.56
CA ARG A 306 9.28 13.45 9.77
C ARG A 306 10.70 12.98 9.49
N GLY A 307 11.07 12.86 8.21
CA GLY A 307 12.33 12.28 7.77
C GLY A 307 12.37 10.76 7.93
N ILE A 308 13.43 10.16 7.40
CA ILE A 308 13.60 8.71 7.35
C ILE A 308 14.38 8.23 8.58
N PRO A 309 13.81 7.34 9.43
CA PRO A 309 14.50 6.87 10.63
C PRO A 309 15.65 5.92 10.28
N GLN A 310 16.89 6.30 10.64
CA GLN A 310 18.09 5.51 10.35
C GLN A 310 18.44 4.48 11.44
N ALA A 311 18.04 4.72 12.69
CA ALA A 311 18.37 3.84 13.82
C ALA A 311 17.15 3.03 14.28
N PHE A 312 17.41 1.85 14.87
CA PHE A 312 16.38 0.93 15.35
C PHE A 312 15.36 1.59 16.30
N LEU A 313 15.83 2.30 17.33
CA LEU A 313 14.94 2.97 18.30
C LEU A 313 14.11 4.10 17.67
N THR A 314 14.73 4.90 16.79
CA THR A 314 14.00 5.95 16.06
C THR A 314 12.96 5.37 15.11
N ARG A 315 13.23 4.18 14.56
CA ARG A 315 12.30 3.46 13.70
C ARG A 315 11.11 2.92 14.50
N LEU A 316 11.34 2.27 15.65
CA LEU A 316 10.24 1.87 16.53
C LEU A 316 9.35 3.05 16.92
N ARG A 317 9.97 4.17 17.32
CA ARG A 317 9.22 5.41 17.61
C ARG A 317 8.43 5.90 16.40
N PHE A 318 9.01 5.86 15.20
CA PHE A 318 8.32 6.23 13.97
C PHE A 318 7.05 5.38 13.75
N PHE A 319 7.15 4.05 13.85
CA PHE A 319 5.99 3.15 13.68
C PHE A 319 4.92 3.33 14.75
N TRP A 320 5.31 3.60 16.01
CA TRP A 320 4.39 3.78 17.13
C TRP A 320 3.74 5.16 17.21
N THR A 321 4.25 6.16 16.48
CA THR A 321 3.77 7.56 16.61
C THR A 321 3.28 8.16 15.30
N THR A 322 3.56 7.56 14.15
CA THR A 322 3.08 8.02 12.85
C THR A 322 1.70 7.45 12.60
N SER A 323 0.70 8.33 12.51
CA SER A 323 -0.71 7.95 12.52
C SER A 323 -1.58 8.82 11.63
N TYR A 324 -2.71 8.24 11.22
CA TYR A 324 -3.88 8.96 10.73
C TYR A 324 -5.06 8.81 11.69
N ILE A 325 -5.99 9.75 11.59
CA ILE A 325 -7.35 9.63 12.11
C ILE A 325 -8.20 9.01 11.00
N ILE A 326 -8.76 7.83 11.25
CA ILE A 326 -9.56 7.06 10.30
C ILE A 326 -10.89 6.66 10.97
N GLY A 327 -12.01 7.10 10.41
CA GLY A 327 -13.35 6.86 10.96
C GLY A 327 -13.49 7.27 12.42
N GLY A 328 -12.93 8.43 12.77
CA GLY A 328 -12.91 8.96 14.13
C GLY A 328 -11.94 8.26 15.08
N HIS A 329 -11.09 7.33 14.64
CA HIS A 329 -10.12 6.63 15.49
C HIS A 329 -8.69 6.91 15.06
N VAL A 330 -7.76 7.01 16.02
CA VAL A 330 -6.33 7.15 15.70
C VAL A 330 -5.78 5.77 15.38
N PHE A 331 -5.12 5.63 14.24
CA PHE A 331 -4.41 4.43 13.82
C PHE A 331 -2.97 4.79 13.49
N THR A 332 -2.04 4.29 14.30
CA THR A 332 -0.60 4.31 13.97
C THR A 332 -0.27 3.26 12.92
N LEU A 333 0.92 3.34 12.30
CA LEU A 333 1.42 2.27 11.43
C LEU A 333 1.39 0.91 12.15
N ASP A 334 1.84 0.90 13.41
CA ASP A 334 1.83 -0.29 14.26
C ASP A 334 0.41 -0.80 14.57
N ASP A 335 -0.55 0.11 14.81
CA ASP A 335 -1.97 -0.26 14.98
C ASP A 335 -2.56 -0.89 13.71
N ILE A 336 -2.22 -0.36 12.54
CA ILE A 336 -2.69 -0.91 11.26
C ILE A 336 -2.10 -2.29 11.02
N GLU A 337 -0.79 -2.45 11.16
CA GLU A 337 -0.12 -3.72 10.91
C GLU A 337 -0.50 -4.79 11.93
N ASN A 338 -0.21 -4.53 13.22
CA ASN A 338 -0.36 -5.54 14.26
C ASN A 338 -1.79 -5.65 14.78
N GLY A 339 -2.48 -4.52 14.89
CA GLY A 339 -3.85 -4.44 15.38
C GLY A 339 -4.88 -4.87 14.34
N VAL A 340 -4.78 -4.34 13.12
CA VAL A 340 -5.78 -4.58 12.07
C VAL A 340 -5.40 -5.77 11.18
N LEU A 341 -4.33 -5.65 10.40
CA LEU A 341 -3.97 -6.59 9.32
C LEU A 341 -3.49 -7.95 9.84
N ARG A 342 -2.81 -7.99 10.99
CA ARG A 342 -2.41 -9.26 11.62
C ARG A 342 -3.48 -9.87 12.53
N GLY A 343 -4.68 -9.29 12.60
CA GLY A 343 -5.77 -9.79 13.43
C GLY A 343 -5.51 -9.62 14.94
N ASN A 344 -5.03 -8.43 15.34
CA ASN A 344 -4.68 -8.08 16.72
C ASN A 344 -3.64 -9.03 17.35
N ARG A 345 -2.62 -9.38 16.57
CA ARG A 345 -1.47 -10.16 17.06
C ARG A 345 -0.50 -9.26 17.81
N LYS A 346 0.39 -9.92 18.56
CA LYS A 346 1.49 -9.27 19.25
C LYS A 346 2.56 -8.86 18.24
N GLY A 347 2.92 -7.58 18.21
CA GLY A 347 4.01 -7.07 17.39
C GLY A 347 5.38 -7.60 17.85
N PRO A 348 6.39 -7.60 16.97
CA PRO A 348 7.78 -7.84 17.36
C PRO A 348 8.20 -6.83 18.45
N ALA A 349 8.79 -7.30 19.55
CA ALA A 349 9.15 -6.50 20.73
C ALA A 349 7.98 -5.95 21.59
N HIS A 350 6.73 -6.29 21.30
CA HIS A 350 5.61 -5.98 22.20
C HIS A 350 5.56 -7.00 23.35
N LEU A 351 4.81 -6.72 24.42
CA LEU A 351 4.48 -7.71 25.46
C LEU A 351 3.03 -8.20 25.37
N CYS A 352 2.13 -7.34 24.92
CA CYS A 352 0.68 -7.57 24.83
C CYS A 352 0.20 -7.49 23.37
N ARG A 353 -1.05 -7.90 23.14
CA ARG A 353 -1.77 -7.60 21.89
C ARG A 353 -1.96 -6.09 21.73
N GLN A 354 -2.08 -5.63 20.49
CA GLN A 354 -2.16 -4.21 20.18
C GLN A 354 -3.41 -3.55 20.75
N PHE A 355 -4.57 -4.18 20.55
CA PHE A 355 -5.86 -3.71 21.02
C PHE A 355 -6.34 -4.57 22.19
N SER A 356 -6.78 -3.90 23.26
CA SER A 356 -7.44 -4.58 24.38
C SER A 356 -8.87 -4.99 23.99
N ARG A 357 -9.53 -5.83 24.82
CA ARG A 357 -10.92 -6.22 24.62
C ARG A 357 -11.92 -5.04 24.63
N SER A 358 -11.54 -3.92 25.25
CA SER A 358 -12.37 -2.72 25.35
C SER A 358 -11.94 -1.61 24.38
N ASP A 359 -10.94 -1.86 23.54
CA ASP A 359 -10.55 -0.93 22.49
C ASP A 359 -11.60 -0.98 21.36
N PRO A 360 -12.27 0.14 21.03
CA PRO A 360 -13.30 0.16 19.99
C PRO A 360 -12.75 -0.18 18.60
N ARG A 361 -11.43 -0.06 18.38
CA ARG A 361 -10.77 -0.39 17.12
C ARG A 361 -10.66 -1.90 16.89
N LEU A 362 -10.80 -2.72 17.94
CA LEU A 362 -10.71 -4.18 17.84
C LEU A 362 -11.71 -4.78 16.86
N LYS A 363 -12.91 -4.20 16.73
CA LYS A 363 -13.92 -4.66 15.75
C LYS A 363 -13.46 -4.51 14.29
N PHE A 364 -12.47 -3.65 14.07
CA PHE A 364 -11.85 -3.44 12.77
C PHE A 364 -10.66 -4.37 12.52
N ALA A 365 -10.29 -5.26 13.43
CA ALA A 365 -9.26 -6.26 13.15
C ALA A 365 -9.74 -7.29 12.11
N LEU A 366 -8.83 -7.84 11.32
CA LEU A 366 -9.14 -9.00 10.48
C LEU A 366 -9.48 -10.21 11.35
N PRO A 367 -10.44 -11.05 10.93
CA PRO A 367 -10.86 -12.22 11.71
C PRO A 367 -9.74 -13.27 11.80
N THR A 368 -8.91 -13.36 10.77
CA THR A 368 -7.75 -14.23 10.67
C THR A 368 -6.54 -13.43 10.22
N THR A 369 -5.37 -13.82 10.70
CA THR A 369 -4.09 -13.25 10.24
C THR A 369 -3.86 -13.64 8.78
N GLU A 370 -3.59 -12.66 7.93
CA GLU A 370 -3.15 -12.88 6.55
C GLU A 370 -1.61 -12.72 6.49
N PRO A 371 -0.83 -13.80 6.37
CA PRO A 371 0.63 -13.71 6.40
C PRO A 371 1.22 -13.01 5.17
N LYS A 372 0.51 -13.00 4.04
CA LYS A 372 1.00 -12.41 2.78
C LYS A 372 1.15 -10.90 2.84
N ILE A 373 0.54 -10.23 3.81
CA ILE A 373 0.70 -8.77 3.99
C ILE A 373 2.17 -8.36 4.14
N HIS A 374 3.01 -9.23 4.70
CA HIS A 374 4.44 -8.94 4.92
C HIS A 374 5.23 -8.70 3.63
N PHE A 375 4.68 -9.11 2.48
CA PHE A 375 5.27 -8.91 1.15
C PHE A 375 4.60 -7.78 0.35
N ALA A 376 3.59 -7.15 0.95
CA ALA A 376 2.80 -6.06 0.40
C ALA A 376 3.02 -4.72 1.13
N LEU A 377 3.34 -4.77 2.43
CA LEU A 377 3.59 -3.58 3.23
C LEU A 377 4.99 -3.00 2.92
N VAL A 378 5.01 -1.70 2.67
CA VAL A 378 6.26 -0.94 2.43
C VAL A 378 6.96 -0.72 3.76
N CYS A 379 8.20 -1.20 3.84
CA CYS A 379 9.05 -1.09 5.01
C CYS A 379 9.75 0.28 5.17
N GLY A 380 9.70 1.15 4.15
CA GLY A 380 10.40 2.44 4.12
C GLY A 380 11.94 2.37 4.02
N ALA A 381 12.50 1.18 3.79
CA ALA A 381 13.94 0.92 3.61
C ALA A 381 14.38 0.96 2.13
N LYS A 382 15.70 0.97 1.89
CA LYS A 382 16.30 1.09 0.55
C LYS A 382 15.82 0.03 -0.47
N SER A 383 15.55 -1.16 0.05
CA SER A 383 15.22 -2.35 -0.72
C SER A 383 13.72 -2.57 -0.92
N CYS A 384 12.84 -1.68 -0.46
CA CYS A 384 11.40 -1.92 -0.60
C CYS A 384 10.97 -1.68 -2.08
N PRO A 385 10.24 -2.63 -2.69
CA PRO A 385 9.80 -2.54 -4.08
C PRO A 385 8.86 -1.33 -4.32
N PRO A 386 8.58 -0.97 -5.59
CA PRO A 386 7.60 0.07 -5.92
C PRO A 386 6.26 -0.17 -5.22
N ILE A 387 5.57 0.92 -4.85
CA ILE A 387 4.32 0.87 -4.08
C ILE A 387 3.31 -0.02 -4.81
N LYS A 388 3.08 -1.20 -4.23
CA LYS A 388 2.03 -2.10 -4.68
C LYS A 388 0.69 -1.52 -4.23
N CYS A 389 -0.24 -1.58 -5.16
CA CYS A 389 -1.57 -1.01 -5.07
C CYS A 389 -2.56 -2.16 -5.01
N PHE A 390 -3.46 -2.16 -4.03
CA PHE A 390 -4.38 -3.27 -3.81
C PHE A 390 -5.83 -2.85 -3.99
N SER A 391 -6.62 -3.65 -4.71
CA SER A 391 -8.05 -3.41 -4.88
C SER A 391 -8.87 -4.45 -4.14
N GLU A 392 -10.06 -4.10 -3.66
CA GLU A 392 -10.94 -5.04 -2.94
C GLU A 392 -11.21 -6.33 -3.74
N ASN A 393 -11.37 -6.23 -5.06
CA ASN A 393 -11.74 -7.36 -5.92
C ASN A 393 -10.57 -8.31 -6.21
N ASP A 394 -9.33 -7.81 -6.19
CA ASP A 394 -8.15 -8.58 -6.61
C ASP A 394 -7.09 -8.74 -5.49
N VAL A 395 -7.31 -8.20 -4.28
CA VAL A 395 -6.32 -8.15 -3.18
C VAL A 395 -5.68 -9.50 -2.85
N GLN A 396 -6.46 -10.59 -2.87
CA GLN A 396 -5.95 -11.93 -2.57
C GLN A 396 -4.96 -12.40 -3.64
N GLU A 397 -5.24 -12.11 -4.92
CA GLU A 397 -4.36 -12.46 -6.03
C GLU A 397 -3.14 -11.53 -6.06
N GLU A 398 -3.33 -10.24 -5.82
CA GLU A 398 -2.24 -9.27 -5.74
C GLU A 398 -1.25 -9.61 -4.61
N LEU A 399 -1.77 -10.06 -3.46
CA LEU A 399 -0.96 -10.57 -2.35
C LEU A 399 -0.23 -11.86 -2.71
N LYS A 400 -0.88 -12.77 -3.44
CA LYS A 400 -0.26 -14.00 -3.93
C LYS A 400 0.90 -13.70 -4.86
N ILE A 401 0.70 -12.85 -5.87
CA ILE A 401 1.74 -12.41 -6.81
C ILE A 401 2.90 -11.74 -6.05
N ALA A 402 2.58 -10.87 -5.09
CA ALA A 402 3.57 -10.21 -4.26
C ALA A 402 4.42 -11.19 -3.44
N THR A 403 3.78 -12.24 -2.92
CA THR A 403 4.41 -13.30 -2.12
C THR A 403 5.31 -14.17 -2.99
N GLU A 404 4.82 -14.66 -4.13
CA GLU A 404 5.58 -15.47 -5.07
C GLU A 404 6.82 -14.71 -5.55
N GLY A 405 6.67 -13.45 -5.97
CA GLY A 405 7.79 -12.63 -6.41
C GLY A 405 8.86 -12.43 -5.32
N PHE A 406 8.44 -12.32 -4.05
CA PHE A 406 9.37 -12.20 -2.93
C PHE A 406 10.11 -13.51 -2.64
N ILE A 407 9.40 -14.65 -2.64
CA ILE A 407 9.97 -15.97 -2.33
C ILE A 407 10.87 -16.46 -3.46
N GLU A 408 10.55 -16.18 -4.71
CA GLU A 408 11.39 -16.59 -5.85
C GLU A 408 12.73 -15.85 -5.90
N ASP A 409 12.82 -14.66 -5.30
CA ASP A 409 14.08 -13.91 -5.21
C ASP A 409 15.09 -14.60 -4.26
N ASP A 410 16.24 -14.99 -4.80
CA ASP A 410 17.33 -15.64 -4.06
C ASP A 410 18.00 -14.73 -3.01
N SER A 411 17.80 -13.40 -3.10
CA SER A 411 18.21 -12.48 -2.04
C SER A 411 17.30 -12.53 -0.80
N ASN A 412 16.09 -13.10 -0.93
CA ASN A 412 15.11 -13.23 0.14
C ASN A 412 14.95 -14.66 0.64
N VAL A 413 15.00 -15.66 -0.26
CA VAL A 413 14.91 -17.08 0.08
C VAL A 413 15.92 -17.83 -0.75
N HIS A 414 16.96 -18.39 -0.14
CA HIS A 414 17.96 -19.18 -0.84
C HIS A 414 18.00 -20.61 -0.28
N VAL A 415 17.82 -21.59 -1.16
CA VAL A 415 17.80 -23.01 -0.80
C VAL A 415 19.09 -23.68 -1.28
N ASN A 416 19.94 -24.10 -0.35
CA ASN A 416 21.15 -24.84 -0.64
C ASN A 416 20.99 -26.30 -0.20
N ILE A 417 20.74 -27.18 -1.16
CA ILE A 417 20.50 -28.61 -0.90
C ILE A 417 21.76 -29.34 -0.41
N GLU A 418 22.92 -29.03 -0.98
CA GLU A 418 24.20 -29.69 -0.64
C GLU A 418 24.59 -29.46 0.83
N LYS A 419 24.43 -28.21 1.29
CA LYS A 419 24.70 -27.79 2.67
C LYS A 419 23.51 -28.00 3.59
N LYS A 420 22.38 -28.49 3.06
CA LYS A 420 21.11 -28.65 3.79
C LYS A 420 20.72 -27.37 4.55
N LYS A 421 20.82 -26.23 3.88
CA LYS A 421 20.69 -24.92 4.50
C LYS A 421 19.73 -24.04 3.72
N VAL A 422 18.75 -23.47 4.42
CA VAL A 422 17.82 -22.49 3.87
C VAL A 422 18.15 -21.13 4.50
N LYS A 423 18.46 -20.14 3.66
CA LYS A 423 18.73 -18.76 4.10
C LYS A 423 17.51 -17.90 3.77
N LEU A 424 16.98 -17.20 4.77
CA LEU A 424 15.69 -16.51 4.68
C LEU A 424 15.81 -15.02 5.04
N SER A 425 14.92 -14.20 4.49
CA SER A 425 14.77 -12.81 4.89
C SER A 425 14.39 -12.70 6.38
N MET A 426 14.83 -11.62 7.03
CA MET A 426 14.53 -11.38 8.45
C MET A 426 13.04 -11.23 8.76
N ILE A 427 12.20 -10.95 7.75
CA ILE A 427 10.73 -10.95 7.87
C ILE A 427 10.23 -12.29 8.44
N PHE A 428 10.76 -13.40 7.94
CA PHE A 428 10.42 -14.75 8.42
C PHE A 428 10.83 -15.00 9.87
N LYS A 429 11.87 -14.28 10.36
CA LYS A 429 12.29 -14.35 11.77
C LYS A 429 11.41 -13.51 12.68
N TRP A 430 11.16 -12.25 12.32
CA TRP A 430 10.40 -11.32 13.16
C TRP A 430 8.94 -11.72 13.30
N TYR A 431 8.37 -12.29 12.23
CA TYR A 431 6.96 -12.66 12.14
C TYR A 431 6.76 -14.18 12.01
N GLN A 432 7.71 -14.99 12.50
CA GLN A 432 7.68 -16.46 12.37
C GLN A 432 6.30 -17.05 12.68
N VAL A 433 5.68 -16.61 13.78
CA VAL A 433 4.36 -17.09 14.22
C VAL A 433 3.23 -16.90 13.18
N ASP A 434 3.40 -15.99 12.21
CA ASP A 434 2.44 -15.79 11.13
C ASP A 434 2.61 -16.81 10.00
N PHE A 435 3.83 -17.36 9.82
CA PHE A 435 4.15 -18.36 8.80
C PHE A 435 4.16 -19.79 9.36
N GLY A 436 4.25 -19.96 10.68
CA GLY A 436 4.19 -21.25 11.36
C GLY A 436 4.96 -21.25 12.69
N ASP A 437 4.56 -22.10 13.63
CA ASP A 437 5.11 -22.07 15.00
C ASP A 437 6.60 -22.45 15.11
N LYS A 438 7.16 -23.11 14.09
CA LYS A 438 8.55 -23.60 14.04
C LYS A 438 9.08 -23.54 12.61
N ASP A 439 10.40 -23.65 12.47
CA ASP A 439 11.10 -23.61 11.18
C ASP A 439 10.48 -24.55 10.13
N ARG A 440 10.17 -25.80 10.51
CA ARG A 440 9.54 -26.76 9.58
C ARG A 440 8.19 -26.28 9.04
N ALA A 441 7.32 -25.77 9.91
CA ALA A 441 6.00 -25.28 9.52
C ALA A 441 6.10 -24.04 8.63
N MET A 442 7.03 -23.14 8.95
CA MET A 442 7.35 -21.97 8.13
C MET A 442 7.90 -22.37 6.75
N LEU A 443 8.79 -23.36 6.67
CA LEU A 443 9.31 -23.86 5.38
C LEU A 443 8.21 -24.53 4.54
N ILE A 444 7.26 -25.24 5.18
CA ILE A 444 6.06 -25.76 4.50
C ILE A 444 5.23 -24.62 3.94
N TRP A 445 4.96 -23.59 4.73
CA TRP A 445 4.22 -22.42 4.27
C TRP A 445 4.92 -21.73 3.09
N ILE A 446 6.25 -21.58 3.15
CA ILE A 446 7.03 -21.05 2.03
C ILE A 446 6.84 -21.93 0.79
N PHE A 447 7.06 -23.24 0.92
CA PHE A 447 6.90 -24.21 -0.18
C PHE A 447 5.51 -24.15 -0.83
N GLU A 448 4.44 -24.04 -0.05
CA GLU A 448 3.06 -23.93 -0.54
C GLU A 448 2.79 -22.64 -1.33
N ASN A 449 3.64 -21.62 -1.17
CA ASN A 449 3.56 -20.34 -1.87
C ASN A 449 4.70 -20.16 -2.90
N MET A 450 5.44 -21.23 -3.25
CA MET A 450 6.44 -21.22 -4.31
C MET A 450 5.84 -21.60 -5.66
N ASN A 451 6.46 -21.10 -6.73
CA ASN A 451 6.22 -21.63 -8.06
C ASN A 451 6.92 -22.99 -8.21
N SER A 452 6.37 -23.86 -9.06
CA SER A 452 7.00 -25.14 -9.37
C SER A 452 8.32 -24.92 -10.08
N GLY A 453 9.40 -25.50 -9.56
CA GLY A 453 10.72 -25.47 -10.18
C GLY A 453 11.79 -26.12 -9.30
N ALA A 454 13.04 -26.06 -9.75
CA ALA A 454 14.17 -26.70 -9.04
C ALA A 454 14.32 -26.23 -7.58
N LYS A 455 14.03 -24.95 -7.32
CA LYS A 455 14.08 -24.37 -5.97
C LYS A 455 13.01 -24.98 -5.04
N SER A 456 11.76 -25.12 -5.53
CA SER A 456 10.67 -25.75 -4.77
C SER A 456 10.93 -27.24 -4.55
N ASP A 457 11.46 -27.94 -5.56
CA ASP A 457 11.79 -29.37 -5.47
C ASP A 457 12.89 -29.62 -4.43
N ASN A 458 13.93 -28.79 -4.43
CA ASN A 458 15.00 -28.84 -3.44
C ASN A 458 14.48 -28.57 -2.02
N LEU A 459 13.60 -27.57 -1.86
CA LEU A 459 13.01 -27.26 -0.55
C LEU A 459 12.14 -28.42 -0.06
N LYS A 460 11.31 -28.98 -0.94
CA LYS A 460 10.48 -30.15 -0.64
C LYS A 460 11.32 -31.32 -0.14
N ALA A 461 12.41 -31.65 -0.84
CA ALA A 461 13.31 -32.72 -0.45
C ALA A 461 13.90 -32.50 0.96
N LEU A 462 14.29 -31.27 1.29
CA LEU A 462 14.79 -30.93 2.63
C LEU A 462 13.71 -31.07 3.72
N ILE A 463 12.47 -30.67 3.43
CA ILE A 463 11.33 -30.78 4.36
C ILE A 463 10.94 -32.24 4.61
N GLU A 464 10.94 -33.07 3.57
CA GLU A 464 10.59 -34.50 3.65
C GLU A 464 11.65 -35.30 4.42
N GLN A 465 12.93 -34.94 4.27
CA GLN A 465 14.04 -35.57 5.01
C GLN A 465 14.18 -35.04 6.45
N ASP A 466 13.46 -33.96 6.79
CA ASP A 466 13.56 -33.23 8.06
C ASP A 466 15.01 -32.91 8.47
N ASN A 467 15.85 -32.63 7.47
CA ASN A 467 17.29 -32.44 7.65
C ASN A 467 17.70 -31.13 6.99
N PHE A 468 17.50 -30.03 7.71
CA PHE A 468 17.83 -28.69 7.27
C PHE A 468 18.27 -27.81 8.43
N SER A 469 18.98 -26.73 8.11
CA SER A 469 19.25 -25.62 9.02
C SER A 469 18.73 -24.32 8.42
N VAL A 470 18.08 -23.49 9.25
CA VAL A 470 17.62 -22.15 8.85
C VAL A 470 18.63 -21.11 9.29
N SER A 471 18.91 -20.16 8.41
CA SER A 471 19.71 -18.97 8.70
C SER A 471 19.06 -17.75 8.06
N TYR A 472 19.50 -16.55 8.42
CA TYR A 472 18.89 -15.32 7.93
C TYR A 472 19.89 -14.42 7.19
N PHE A 473 19.41 -13.67 6.19
CA PHE A 473 20.18 -12.61 5.56
C PHE A 473 20.43 -11.46 6.55
N GLU A 474 21.56 -10.77 6.37
CA GLU A 474 21.77 -9.50 7.05
C GLU A 474 20.78 -8.50 6.45
N TYR A 475 20.04 -7.82 7.31
CA TYR A 475 19.03 -6.86 6.89
C TYR A 475 19.62 -5.47 7.01
N ASP A 476 19.83 -4.83 5.87
CA ASP A 476 20.31 -3.45 5.82
C ASP A 476 19.15 -2.49 6.11
N TRP A 477 19.29 -1.74 7.19
CA TRP A 477 18.31 -0.76 7.66
C TRP A 477 18.47 0.62 7.00
N THR A 478 19.45 0.79 6.11
CA THR A 478 19.70 2.07 5.44
C THR A 478 18.59 2.46 4.45
N SER A 479 18.46 3.77 4.19
CA SER A 479 17.35 4.42 3.49
C SER A 479 17.57 4.61 1.96
N ASN A 480 16.46 4.79 1.22
CA ASN A 480 16.36 5.17 -0.22
C ASN A 480 16.49 6.69 -0.50
N SER A 481 17.09 7.47 0.40
CA SER A 481 17.29 8.92 0.16
C SER A 481 18.46 9.18 -0.80
N LYS A 482 18.33 10.23 -1.62
CA LYS A 482 19.42 10.75 -2.46
C LYS A 482 20.54 11.21 -1.52
N SER A 483 21.76 10.70 -1.69
CA SER A 483 22.89 11.20 -0.92
C SER A 483 23.23 12.62 -1.37
N GLU A 484 23.31 13.57 -0.45
CA GLU A 484 23.90 14.88 -0.72
C GLU A 484 25.35 14.68 -1.19
N SER A 485 25.68 15.24 -2.35
CA SER A 485 27.04 15.27 -2.91
C SER A 485 27.65 16.66 -2.77
#